data_AF-A0A1G2G265-F1
#
_entry.id   AF-A0A1G2G265-F1
#
_cell.length_a   1.000
_cell.length_b   1.000
_cell.length_c   1.000
_cell.angle_alpha   90.00
_cell.angle_beta   90.00
_cell.angle_gamma   90.00
#
_symmetry.space_group_name_H-M   'P 1'
#
loop_
_entity.id
_entity.type
_entity.pdbx_description
1 polymer ?
#
loop_
_entity_poly.entity_id
_entity_poly.type
_entity_poly.pdbx_seq_one_letter_code
_entity_poly.pdbx_strand_id
1 'polypeptide(L)'
;MQASTLPDLRHKKLVDEKLWKRLVGRVMKDEGKTREKAESIMDEALCFLKLCADFPKERFAPSRGVDIGWHAFLMYTREYAEFCQRVAGRFIHHAPSDDDKPVKVTVQATVSFMQRRGLIFNEEL
;
A
#
# COMPACT_ATOMS: atom_id res chain seq x y z
N MET A 1 1.17 2.56 30.83
CA MET A 1 0.00 2.55 29.92
C MET A 1 0.43 3.32 28.68
N GLN A 2 0.73 2.64 27.56
CA GLN A 2 0.95 3.34 26.29
C GLN A 2 -0.43 3.70 25.75
N ALA A 3 -0.66 4.98 25.47
CA ALA A 3 -1.87 5.42 24.80
C ALA A 3 -1.89 4.76 23.41
N SER A 4 -2.82 3.82 23.21
CA SER A 4 -3.15 3.30 21.87
C SER A 4 -3.70 4.47 21.08
N THR A 5 -2.83 5.11 20.31
CA THR A 5 -3.23 6.10 19.32
C THR A 5 -3.77 5.29 18.15
N LEU A 6 -5.07 5.44 17.86
CA LEU A 6 -5.68 4.84 16.69
C LEU A 6 -4.85 5.19 15.44
N PRO A 7 -4.72 4.26 14.48
CA PRO A 7 -3.93 4.54 13.29
C PRO A 7 -4.52 5.72 12.52
N ASP A 8 -3.64 6.61 12.03
CA ASP A 8 -4.04 7.74 11.18
C ASP A 8 -4.31 7.25 9.75
N LEU A 9 -5.56 6.90 9.46
CA LEU A 9 -6.01 6.28 8.21
C LEU A 9 -6.35 7.33 7.13
N ARG A 10 -5.32 7.98 6.58
CA ARG A 10 -5.48 9.11 5.64
C ARG A 10 -5.93 8.68 4.24
N HIS A 11 -5.65 7.44 3.84
CA HIS A 11 -5.85 6.93 2.49
C HIS A 11 -7.01 5.95 2.37
N LYS A 12 -7.59 5.51 3.49
CA LYS A 12 -8.80 4.68 3.56
C LYS A 12 -9.89 5.12 2.57
N LYS A 13 -10.08 6.42 2.38
CA LYS A 13 -11.11 7.00 1.50
C LYS A 13 -10.85 6.82 0.00
N LEU A 14 -9.68 6.33 -0.40
CA LEU A 14 -9.41 5.99 -1.81
C LEU A 14 -10.25 4.78 -2.27
N VAL A 15 -10.75 3.97 -1.34
CA VAL A 15 -11.73 2.90 -1.58
C VAL A 15 -13.02 3.16 -0.80
N ASP A 16 -14.13 2.54 -1.20
CA ASP A 16 -15.37 2.63 -0.44
C ASP A 16 -15.30 1.79 0.86
N GLU A 17 -16.21 2.07 1.80
CA GLU A 17 -16.23 1.43 3.12
C GLU A 17 -16.44 -0.09 3.05
N LYS A 18 -17.17 -0.60 2.05
CA LYS A 18 -17.42 -2.03 1.89
C LYS A 18 -16.14 -2.73 1.43
N LEU A 19 -15.45 -2.16 0.43
CA LEU A 19 -14.18 -2.66 -0.06
C LEU A 19 -13.09 -2.57 1.03
N TRP A 20 -13.02 -1.45 1.75
CA TRP A 20 -12.11 -1.28 2.89
C TRP A 20 -12.22 -2.43 3.89
N LYS A 21 -13.43 -2.72 4.38
CA LYS A 21 -13.66 -3.82 5.34
C LYS A 21 -13.23 -5.18 4.80
N ARG A 22 -13.44 -5.44 3.50
CA ARG A 22 -13.02 -6.70 2.85
C ARG A 22 -11.49 -6.80 2.79
N LEU A 23 -10.81 -5.74 2.39
CA LEU A 23 -9.35 -5.69 2.29
C LEU A 23 -8.68 -5.85 3.66
N VAL A 24 -9.12 -5.10 4.67
CA VAL A 24 -8.63 -5.23 6.04
C VAL A 24 -8.89 -6.63 6.58
N GLY A 25 -10.11 -7.16 6.40
CA GLY A 25 -10.45 -8.52 6.82
C GLY A 25 -9.59 -9.59 6.13
N ARG A 26 -9.21 -9.36 4.87
CA ARG A 26 -8.29 -10.25 4.13
C ARG A 26 -6.90 -10.25 4.75
N VAL A 27 -6.33 -9.08 5.02
CA VAL A 27 -5.02 -8.95 5.69
C VAL A 27 -5.05 -9.61 7.06
N MET A 28 -6.09 -9.38 7.87
CA MET A 28 -6.24 -10.03 9.17
C MET A 28 -6.24 -11.56 9.05
N LYS A 29 -7.02 -12.11 8.10
CA LYS A 29 -7.19 -13.54 7.90
C LYS A 29 -5.89 -14.21 7.42
N ASP A 30 -5.24 -13.63 6.42
CA ASP A 30 -4.11 -14.27 5.75
C ASP A 30 -2.80 -14.10 6.53
N GLU A 31 -2.65 -12.99 7.28
CA GLU A 31 -1.41 -12.64 7.98
C GLU A 31 -1.51 -12.76 9.51
N GLY A 32 -2.69 -13.11 10.04
CA GLY A 32 -2.93 -13.24 11.49
C GLY A 32 -2.74 -11.93 12.28
N LYS A 33 -2.91 -10.77 11.62
CA LYS A 33 -2.70 -9.45 12.24
C LYS A 33 -3.93 -8.98 13.01
N THR A 34 -3.72 -8.14 14.02
CA THR A 34 -4.82 -7.39 14.65
C THR A 34 -5.47 -6.46 13.63
N ARG A 35 -6.70 -6.02 13.93
CA ARG A 35 -7.42 -5.10 13.05
C ARG A 35 -6.64 -3.80 12.86
N GLU A 36 -6.10 -3.23 13.93
CA GLU A 36 -5.37 -1.96 13.90
C GLU A 36 -4.16 -2.07 12.97
N LYS A 37 -3.38 -3.17 13.08
CA LYS A 37 -2.21 -3.38 12.21
C LYS A 37 -2.62 -3.64 10.76
N ALA A 38 -3.70 -4.38 10.53
CA ALA A 38 -4.24 -4.61 9.19
C ALA A 38 -4.77 -3.32 8.54
N GLU A 39 -5.39 -2.43 9.32
CA GLU A 39 -5.82 -1.11 8.88
C GLU A 39 -4.63 -0.23 8.50
N SER A 40 -3.54 -0.19 9.30
CA SER A 40 -2.31 0.51 8.92
C SER A 40 -1.66 -0.05 7.65
N ILE A 41 -1.54 -1.39 7.55
CA ILE A 41 -1.01 -2.06 6.35
C ILE A 41 -1.79 -1.65 5.11
N MET A 42 -3.12 -1.67 5.19
CA MET A 42 -3.97 -1.37 4.03
C MET A 42 -3.95 0.12 3.68
N ASP A 43 -3.96 1.01 4.67
CA ASP A 43 -3.86 2.46 4.41
C ASP A 43 -2.57 2.82 3.67
N GLU A 44 -1.45 2.21 4.08
CA GLU A 44 -0.15 2.48 3.48
C GLU A 44 0.01 1.82 2.11
N ALA A 45 -0.60 0.65 1.88
CA ALA A 45 -0.71 0.09 0.54
C ALA A 45 -1.48 1.02 -0.41
N LEU A 46 -2.57 1.64 0.05
CA LEU A 46 -3.30 2.64 -0.73
C LEU A 46 -2.48 3.91 -0.96
N CYS A 47 -1.71 4.37 0.04
CA CYS A 47 -0.76 5.47 -0.10
C CYS A 47 0.29 5.16 -1.17
N PHE A 48 0.90 3.98 -1.12
CA PHE A 48 1.90 3.55 -2.08
C PHE A 48 1.35 3.46 -3.51
N LEU A 49 0.14 2.92 -3.69
CA LEU A 49 -0.52 2.88 -4.99
C LEU A 49 -0.81 4.29 -5.51
N LYS A 50 -1.19 5.24 -4.63
CA LYS A 50 -1.38 6.64 -4.99
C LYS A 50 -0.06 7.30 -5.39
N LEU A 51 1.05 7.01 -4.70
CA LEU A 51 2.39 7.46 -5.08
C LEU A 51 2.77 6.97 -6.49
N CYS A 52 2.54 5.69 -6.79
CA CYS A 52 2.75 5.13 -8.12
C CYS A 52 1.85 5.77 -9.19
N ALA A 53 0.62 6.12 -8.82
CA ALA A 53 -0.31 6.81 -9.71
C ALA A 53 0.18 8.22 -10.07
N ASP A 54 0.61 8.99 -9.06
CA ASP A 54 1.03 10.38 -9.16
C ASP A 54 2.38 10.56 -9.87
N PHE A 55 3.27 9.58 -9.74
CA PHE A 55 4.62 9.63 -10.30
C PHE A 55 4.87 8.45 -11.26
N PRO A 56 4.20 8.41 -12.43
CA PRO A 56 4.23 7.28 -13.36
C PRO A 56 5.61 6.98 -13.98
N LYS A 57 6.52 7.94 -13.96
CA LYS A 57 7.86 7.82 -14.55
C LYS A 57 8.91 7.32 -13.54
N GLU A 58 8.55 7.29 -12.26
CA GLU A 58 9.42 6.86 -11.18
C GLU A 58 9.23 5.37 -10.89
N ARG A 59 10.21 4.78 -10.21
CA ARG A 59 10.13 3.40 -9.72
C ARG A 59 10.20 3.41 -8.20
N PHE A 60 9.32 2.65 -7.58
CA PHE A 60 9.22 2.55 -6.13
C PHE A 60 9.25 1.08 -5.71
N ALA A 61 9.86 0.84 -4.57
CA ALA A 61 9.81 -0.45 -3.89
C ALA A 61 8.93 -0.31 -2.65
N PRO A 62 7.90 -1.16 -2.48
CA PRO A 62 7.14 -1.22 -1.25
C PRO A 62 7.96 -1.91 -0.17
N SER A 63 7.70 -1.55 1.07
CA SER A 63 8.11 -2.35 2.22
C SER A 63 7.29 -3.63 2.32
N ARG A 64 7.67 -4.54 3.24
CA ARG A 64 6.97 -5.82 3.41
C ARG A 64 5.50 -5.62 3.80
N GLY A 65 5.20 -4.70 4.71
CA GLY A 65 3.82 -4.43 5.13
C GLY A 65 2.99 -3.88 3.97
N VAL A 66 3.52 -2.91 3.24
CA VAL A 66 2.88 -2.33 2.06
C VAL A 66 2.63 -3.39 0.97
N ASP A 67 3.60 -4.26 0.73
CA ASP A 67 3.49 -5.34 -0.28
C ASP A 67 2.41 -6.36 0.10
N ILE A 68 2.30 -6.74 1.39
CA ILE A 68 1.19 -7.55 1.91
C ILE A 68 -0.17 -6.92 1.60
N GLY A 69 -0.32 -5.61 1.88
CA GLY A 69 -1.56 -4.90 1.61
C GLY A 69 -1.88 -4.83 0.12
N TRP A 70 -0.87 -4.62 -0.73
CA TRP A 70 -1.03 -4.62 -2.17
C TRP A 70 -1.42 -6.02 -2.69
N HIS A 71 -0.76 -7.09 -2.24
CA HIS A 71 -1.14 -8.47 -2.57
C HIS A 71 -2.59 -8.79 -2.19
N ALA A 72 -3.03 -8.36 -0.99
CA ALA A 72 -4.41 -8.54 -0.58
C ALA A 72 -5.40 -7.83 -1.54
N PHE A 73 -5.05 -6.64 -2.05
CA PHE A 73 -5.88 -5.92 -3.01
C PHE A 73 -5.90 -6.58 -4.40
N LEU A 74 -4.77 -7.13 -4.86
CA LEU A 74 -4.69 -7.84 -6.16
C LEU A 74 -5.67 -9.04 -6.24
N MET A 75 -6.07 -9.62 -5.11
CA MET A 75 -7.06 -10.70 -5.06
C MET A 75 -8.50 -10.25 -5.36
N TYR A 76 -8.77 -8.94 -5.37
CA TYR A 76 -10.06 -8.34 -5.74
C TYR A 76 -9.93 -7.70 -7.11
N THR A 77 -9.68 -8.53 -8.13
CA THR A 77 -9.18 -8.08 -9.45
C THR A 77 -10.07 -7.05 -10.13
N ARG A 78 -11.40 -7.16 -9.99
CA ARG A 78 -12.35 -6.20 -10.56
C ARG A 78 -12.24 -4.84 -9.87
N GLU A 79 -12.32 -4.84 -8.54
CA GLU A 79 -12.20 -3.65 -7.73
C GLU A 79 -10.81 -3.00 -7.86
N TYR A 80 -9.76 -3.81 -8.00
CA TYR A 80 -8.40 -3.33 -8.22
C TYR A 80 -8.24 -2.65 -9.59
N ALA A 81 -8.78 -3.25 -10.65
CA ALA A 81 -8.76 -2.65 -11.99
C ALA A 81 -9.55 -1.32 -12.02
N GLU A 82 -10.73 -1.29 -11.40
CA GLU A 82 -11.56 -0.07 -11.27
C GLU A 82 -10.85 1.01 -10.45
N PHE A 83 -10.21 0.62 -9.34
CA PHE A 83 -9.39 1.51 -8.53
C PHE A 83 -8.25 2.11 -9.35
N CYS A 84 -7.46 1.28 -10.03
CA CYS A 84 -6.33 1.74 -10.85
C CYS A 84 -6.77 2.72 -11.94
N GLN A 85 -7.86 2.39 -12.65
CA GLN A 85 -8.42 3.28 -13.66
C GLN A 85 -8.84 4.63 -13.06
N ARG A 86 -9.48 4.62 -11.89
CA ARG A 86 -9.96 5.84 -11.22
C ARG A 86 -8.83 6.71 -10.66
N VAL A 87 -7.79 6.11 -10.08
CA VAL A 87 -6.71 6.88 -9.42
C VAL A 87 -5.54 7.20 -10.35
N ALA A 88 -5.26 6.37 -11.35
CA ALA A 88 -4.06 6.46 -12.19
C ALA A 88 -4.37 6.59 -13.68
N GLY A 89 -5.63 6.39 -14.11
CA GLY A 89 -6.02 6.35 -15.51
C GLY A 89 -5.50 5.12 -16.27
N ARG A 90 -4.87 4.16 -15.58
CA ARG A 90 -4.20 2.97 -16.13
C ARG A 90 -4.08 1.89 -15.06
N PHE A 91 -3.84 0.65 -15.48
CA PHE A 91 -3.53 -0.44 -14.53
C PHE A 91 -2.15 -0.22 -13.89
N ILE A 92 -2.06 -0.32 -12.56
CA ILE A 92 -0.78 -0.33 -11.84
C ILE A 92 -0.33 -1.78 -11.76
N HIS A 93 0.72 -2.14 -12.48
CA HIS A 93 1.22 -3.51 -12.50
C HIS A 93 2.09 -3.79 -11.27
N HIS A 94 1.82 -4.92 -10.61
CA HIS A 94 2.75 -5.50 -9.64
C HIS A 94 3.76 -6.36 -10.39
N ALA A 95 5.04 -6.21 -10.05
CA ALA A 95 6.15 -6.94 -10.65
C ALA A 95 7.04 -7.47 -9.51
N PRO A 96 6.88 -8.75 -9.13
CA PRO A 96 7.70 -9.36 -8.11
C PRO A 96 9.19 -9.38 -8.49
N SER A 97 10.07 -9.37 -7.49
CA SER A 97 11.49 -9.57 -7.69
C SER A 97 11.82 -11.07 -7.62
N ASP A 98 11.37 -11.83 -8.62
CA ASP A 98 11.58 -13.29 -8.68
C ASP A 98 12.96 -13.68 -9.22
N ASP A 99 13.69 -12.71 -9.79
CA ASP A 99 15.04 -12.91 -10.32
C ASP A 99 16.08 -12.73 -9.21
N ASP A 100 17.16 -13.52 -9.22
CA ASP A 100 18.39 -13.33 -8.43
C ASP A 100 19.15 -12.02 -8.76
N LYS A 101 18.56 -11.13 -9.55
CA LYS A 101 19.13 -9.84 -9.89
C LYS A 101 18.93 -8.88 -8.72
N PRO A 102 19.93 -8.04 -8.41
CA PRO A 102 19.79 -7.05 -7.37
C PRO A 102 18.60 -6.12 -7.67
N VAL A 103 17.76 -5.92 -6.66
CA VAL A 103 16.60 -5.02 -6.73
C VAL A 103 17.11 -3.63 -7.10
N LYS A 104 16.63 -3.08 -8.23
CA LYS A 104 17.10 -1.79 -8.74
C LYS A 104 16.67 -0.59 -7.88
N VAL A 105 15.65 -0.76 -7.05
CA VAL A 105 15.10 0.28 -6.18
C VAL A 105 14.90 -0.29 -4.78
N THR A 106 15.40 0.40 -3.76
CA THR A 106 15.25 -0.02 -2.37
C THR A 106 14.07 0.69 -1.72
N VAL A 107 13.52 0.10 -0.65
CA VAL A 107 12.52 0.77 0.21
C VAL A 107 13.05 2.13 0.67
N GLN A 108 14.33 2.20 1.07
CA GLN A 108 14.97 3.45 1.49
C GLN A 108 14.96 4.53 0.40
N ALA A 109 15.12 4.16 -0.87
CA ALA A 109 15.03 5.11 -1.98
C ALA A 109 13.61 5.67 -2.13
N THR A 110 12.58 4.83 -1.98
CA THR A 110 11.17 5.24 -1.94
C THR A 110 10.93 6.21 -0.78
N VAL A 111 11.37 5.87 0.43
CA VAL A 111 11.29 6.69 1.63
C VAL A 111 11.91 8.07 1.41
N SER A 112 13.16 8.11 0.94
CA SER A 112 13.84 9.37 0.69
C SER A 112 13.17 10.20 -0.40
N PHE A 113 12.54 9.57 -1.40
CA PHE A 113 11.73 10.27 -2.40
C PHE A 113 10.52 10.96 -1.77
N MET A 114 9.81 10.27 -0.86
CA MET A 114 8.66 10.80 -0.14
C MET A 114 9.05 11.94 0.80
N GLN A 115 10.11 11.76 1.60
CA GLN A 115 10.62 12.76 2.54
C GLN A 115 11.00 14.07 1.85
N ARG A 116 11.72 14.01 0.71
CA ARG A 116 12.11 15.21 -0.07
C ARG A 116 10.92 16.03 -0.57
N ARG A 117 9.71 15.46 -0.56
CA ARG A 117 8.47 16.10 -1.02
C ARG A 117 7.49 16.39 0.12
N GLY A 118 7.89 16.16 1.37
CA GLY A 118 7.01 16.33 2.53
C GLY A 118 5.84 15.34 2.56
N LEU A 119 5.94 14.21 1.85
CA LEU A 119 4.93 13.16 1.91
C LEU A 119 5.14 12.35 3.20
N ILE A 120 4.06 12.19 3.96
CA ILE A 120 4.09 11.44 5.23
C ILE A 120 3.91 9.96 4.93
N PHE A 121 4.79 9.13 5.48
CA PHE A 121 4.70 7.67 5.43
C PHE A 121 5.21 7.09 6.76
N ASN A 122 4.98 5.80 6.98
CA ASN A 122 5.43 5.09 8.16
C ASN A 122 6.66 4.24 7.84
N GLU A 123 7.74 4.44 8.58
CA GLU A 123 9.00 3.72 8.36
C GLU A 123 8.95 2.27 8.87
N GLU A 124 8.04 1.94 9.78
CA GLU A 124 7.96 0.63 10.44
C GLU A 124 7.09 -0.41 9.72
N LEU A 125 6.56 -0.08 8.55
CA LEU A 125 5.70 -0.94 7.76
C LEU A 125 6.32 -1.23 6.41
#